data_AF-J9EYV0-F1
#
_entry.id   AF-J9EYV0-F1
#
_cell.length_a   1.000
_cell.length_b   1.000
_cell.length_c   1.000
_cell.angle_alpha   90.00
_cell.angle_beta   90.00
_cell.angle_gamma   90.00
#
_symmetry.space_group_name_H-M   'P 1'
#
loop_
_entity.id
_entity.type
_entity.pdbx_description
1 polymer ?
#
loop_
_entity_poly.entity_id
_entity_poly.type
_entity_poly.pdbx_seq_one_letter_code
_entity_poly.pdbx_strand_id
1 'polypeptide(L)'
;MIILGILFPWSIMIVWIAILYFLLTIYALRQKQATCLWPAIIHSALAILIWLSGTVVLFTTALFSTQTFLDTFGQGHQQQFIIRFLIVLMIKTAIILVGLYFIYQLFVFNQCRKYFDHVRNADLPQAPQEEAMELEVIQDKS
;
A
#
# COMPACT_ATOMS: atom_id res chain seq x y z
N MET A 1 -14.95 -12.08 6.81
CA MET A 1 -14.06 -11.05 7.40
C MET A 1 -13.75 -11.35 8.87
N ILE A 2 -14.74 -11.59 9.74
CA ILE A 2 -14.51 -11.90 11.18
C ILE A 2 -13.77 -13.24 11.39
N ILE A 3 -14.07 -14.27 10.58
CA ILE A 3 -13.48 -15.61 10.74
C ILE A 3 -11.96 -15.63 10.46
N LEU A 4 -11.48 -14.82 9.52
CA LEU A 4 -10.05 -14.67 9.21
C LEU A 4 -9.28 -14.02 10.37
N GLY A 5 -9.91 -13.11 11.11
CA GLY A 5 -9.31 -12.45 12.27
C GLY A 5 -9.11 -13.36 13.48
N ILE A 6 -9.98 -14.37 13.66
CA ILE A 6 -9.89 -15.32 14.78
C ILE A 6 -8.77 -16.35 14.53
N LEU A 7 -8.54 -16.74 13.28
CA LEU A 7 -7.54 -17.75 12.91
C LEU A 7 -6.10 -17.21 12.90
N PHE A 8 -5.91 -15.90 12.68
CA PHE A 8 -4.60 -15.26 12.73
C PHE A 8 -4.73 -13.89 13.42
N PRO A 9 -4.40 -13.77 14.72
CA PRO A 9 -4.51 -12.51 15.48
C PRO A 9 -3.75 -11.35 14.81
N TRP A 10 -2.63 -11.67 14.16
CA TRP A 10 -1.83 -10.72 13.39
C TRP A 10 -2.54 -10.16 12.14
N SER A 11 -3.49 -10.90 11.57
CA SER A 11 -4.28 -10.45 10.41
C SER A 11 -5.26 -9.32 10.78
N ILE A 12 -5.76 -9.31 12.03
CA ILE A 12 -6.62 -8.24 12.54
C ILE A 12 -5.85 -6.92 12.51
N MET A 13 -4.60 -6.91 12.97
CA MET A 13 -3.79 -5.68 12.95
C MET A 13 -3.58 -5.15 11.54
N ILE A 14 -3.25 -6.01 10.57
CA ILE A 14 -3.00 -5.60 9.18
C ILE A 14 -4.27 -5.03 8.54
N VAL A 15 -5.42 -5.67 8.74
CA VAL A 15 -6.70 -5.22 8.20
C VAL A 15 -7.16 -3.92 8.88
N TRP A 16 -7.01 -3.82 10.20
CA TRP A 16 -7.42 -2.63 10.96
C TRP A 16 -6.55 -1.42 10.62
N ILE A 17 -5.25 -1.64 10.42
CA ILE A 17 -4.32 -0.62 9.95
C ILE A 17 -4.71 -0.13 8.54
N ALA A 18 -5.06 -1.04 7.63
CA ALA A 18 -5.55 -0.66 6.30
C ALA A 18 -6.85 0.17 6.36
N ILE A 19 -7.79 -0.17 7.26
CA ILE A 19 -9.02 0.59 7.49
C ILE A 19 -8.71 1.98 8.05
N LEU A 20 -7.80 2.08 9.02
CA LEU A 20 -7.36 3.36 9.58
C LEU A 20 -6.75 4.26 8.50
N TYR A 21 -5.91 3.72 7.61
CA TYR A 21 -5.36 4.49 6.50
C TYR A 21 -6.41 4.90 5.48
N PHE A 22 -7.41 4.05 5.22
CA PHE A 22 -8.55 4.36 4.37
C PHE A 22 -9.41 5.50 4.95
N LEU A 23 -9.66 5.49 6.26
CA LEU A 23 -10.35 6.58 6.96
C LEU A 23 -9.53 7.88 6.95
N LEU A 24 -8.21 7.78 7.14
CA LEU A 24 -7.30 8.93 7.05
C LEU A 24 -7.32 9.54 5.65
N THR A 25 -7.42 8.72 4.60
CA THR A 25 -7.54 9.19 3.22
C THR A 25 -8.86 9.93 2.99
N ILE A 26 -9.98 9.38 3.49
CA ILE A 26 -11.29 10.05 3.42
C ILE A 26 -11.27 11.38 4.19
N TYR A 27 -10.61 11.42 5.34
CA TYR A 27 -10.43 12.64 6.11
C TYR A 27 -9.57 13.67 5.37
N ALA A 28 -8.44 13.26 4.79
CA ALA A 28 -7.59 14.11 3.96
C ALA A 28 -8.35 14.63 2.71
N LEU A 29 -9.20 13.79 2.12
CA LEU A 29 -10.12 14.16 1.03
C LEU A 29 -11.04 15.31 1.45
N ARG A 30 -11.56 15.26 2.69
CA ARG A 30 -12.40 16.32 3.26
C ARG A 30 -11.64 17.61 3.55
N GLN A 31 -10.37 17.53 3.90
CA GLN A 31 -9.55 18.69 4.28
C GLN A 31 -8.78 19.34 3.12
N LYS A 32 -8.82 18.76 1.90
CA LYS A 32 -8.01 19.20 0.74
C LYS A 32 -6.49 19.29 1.01
N GLN A 33 -5.97 18.63 2.04
CA GLN A 33 -4.55 18.71 2.40
C GLN A 33 -3.75 17.49 1.91
N ALA A 34 -2.91 17.71 0.88
CA ALA A 34 -2.03 16.69 0.31
C ALA A 34 -1.00 16.13 1.31
N THR A 35 -0.58 16.94 2.30
CA THR A 35 0.45 16.56 3.29
C THR A 35 0.01 15.42 4.20
N CYS A 36 -1.29 15.27 4.43
CA CYS A 36 -1.87 14.22 5.26
C CYS A 36 -1.77 12.80 4.62
N LEU A 37 -1.45 12.72 3.32
CA LEU A 37 -1.35 11.45 2.58
C LEU A 37 0.03 10.79 2.68
N TRP A 38 1.08 11.53 3.04
CA TRP A 38 2.44 11.00 3.17
C TRP A 38 2.59 9.83 4.15
N PRO A 39 2.03 9.91 5.38
CA PRO A 39 2.09 8.79 6.32
C PRO A 39 1.45 7.50 5.78
N ALA A 40 0.35 7.63 5.01
CA ALA A 40 -0.32 6.49 4.39
C ALA A 40 0.53 5.86 3.28
N ILE A 41 1.13 6.67 2.41
CA ILE A 41 2.01 6.21 1.33
C ILE A 41 3.25 5.50 1.91
N ILE A 42 3.90 6.09 2.91
CA ILE A 42 5.09 5.52 3.56
C ILE A 42 4.74 4.18 4.20
N HIS A 43 3.61 4.10 4.91
CA HIS A 43 3.18 2.85 5.52
C HIS A 43 2.88 1.78 4.48
N SER A 44 2.14 2.09 3.41
CA SER A 44 1.87 1.14 2.33
C SER A 44 3.16 0.65 1.67
N ALA A 45 4.15 1.53 1.45
CA ALA A 45 5.45 1.13 0.92
C ALA A 45 6.19 0.18 1.88
N LEU A 46 6.18 0.47 3.19
CA LEU A 46 6.79 -0.40 4.21
C LEU A 46 6.08 -1.77 4.27
N ALA A 47 4.76 -1.79 4.21
CA ALA A 47 3.97 -3.02 4.19
C ALA A 47 4.30 -3.88 2.97
N ILE A 48 4.48 -3.26 1.79
CA ILE A 48 4.94 -3.95 0.58
C ILE A 48 6.34 -4.54 0.79
N LEU A 49 7.28 -3.80 1.38
CA LEU A 49 8.64 -4.30 1.61
C LEU A 49 8.66 -5.50 2.56
N ILE A 50 7.90 -5.45 3.66
CA ILE A 50 7.75 -6.56 4.60
C ILE A 50 7.07 -7.75 3.92
N TRP A 51 6.04 -7.50 3.13
CA TRP A 51 5.35 -8.54 2.36
C TRP A 51 6.28 -9.23 1.37
N LEU A 52 7.09 -8.45 0.65
CA LEU A 52 7.98 -8.93 -0.39
C LEU A 52 9.13 -9.73 0.21
N SER A 53 9.70 -9.30 1.33
CA SER A 53 10.73 -10.07 2.05
C SER A 53 10.19 -11.40 2.57
N GLY A 54 9.01 -11.40 3.22
CA GLY A 54 8.36 -12.63 3.66
C GLY A 54 8.02 -13.58 2.51
N THR A 55 7.57 -13.03 1.38
CA THR A 55 7.27 -13.80 0.17
C THR A 55 8.52 -14.45 -0.41
N VAL A 56 9.64 -13.73 -0.50
CA VAL A 56 10.92 -14.28 -0.99
C VAL A 56 11.39 -15.44 -0.12
N VAL A 57 11.32 -15.29 1.21
CA VAL A 57 11.68 -16.36 2.14
C VAL A 57 10.78 -17.59 1.91
N LEU A 58 9.46 -17.42 1.91
CA LEU A 58 8.51 -18.52 1.72
C LEU A 58 8.64 -19.22 0.36
N PHE A 59 8.85 -18.47 -0.72
CA PHE A 59 9.06 -19.03 -2.06
C PHE A 59 10.39 -19.79 -2.14
N THR A 60 11.45 -19.27 -1.51
CA THR A 60 12.75 -19.94 -1.42
C THR A 60 12.62 -21.24 -0.63
N THR A 61 11.93 -21.22 0.52
CA THR A 61 11.63 -22.44 1.29
C THR A 61 10.85 -23.46 0.46
N ALA A 62 9.87 -23.02 -0.33
CA ALA A 62 9.10 -23.91 -1.20
C ALA A 62 9.94 -24.56 -2.31
N LEU A 63 11.02 -23.90 -2.78
CA LEU A 63 11.94 -24.45 -3.77
C LEU A 63 12.84 -25.54 -3.17
N PHE A 64 13.32 -25.36 -1.93
CA PHE A 64 14.22 -26.32 -1.29
C PHE A 64 13.49 -27.46 -0.58
N SER A 65 12.34 -27.18 0.04
CA SER A 65 11.56 -28.19 0.78
C SER A 65 10.07 -27.84 0.77
N THR A 66 9.31 -28.55 -0.07
CA THR A 66 7.85 -28.45 -0.08
C THR A 66 7.24 -28.88 1.26
N GLN A 67 7.88 -29.81 1.98
CA GLN A 67 7.44 -30.24 3.31
C GLN A 67 7.52 -29.08 4.31
N THR A 68 8.68 -28.42 4.39
CA THR A 68 8.89 -27.29 5.32
C THR A 68 7.98 -26.11 4.99
N PHE A 69 7.74 -25.86 3.71
CA PHE A 69 6.74 -24.88 3.29
C PHE A 69 5.34 -25.24 3.79
N LEU A 70 4.89 -26.48 3.58
CA LEU A 70 3.57 -26.92 4.04
C LEU A 70 3.45 -26.91 5.58
N ASP A 71 4.52 -27.27 6.30
CA ASP A 71 4.56 -27.20 7.76
C ASP A 71 4.39 -25.77 8.29
N THR A 72 4.93 -24.77 7.56
CA THR A 72 4.75 -23.34 7.88
C THR A 72 3.28 -22.92 7.87
N PHE A 73 2.45 -23.61 7.07
CA PHE A 73 1.00 -23.39 6.98
C PHE A 73 0.17 -24.48 7.69
N GLY A 74 0.80 -25.36 8.48
CA GLY A 74 0.13 -26.46 9.20
C GLY A 74 -0.38 -27.60 8.31
N GLN A 75 0.07 -27.67 7.05
CA GLN A 75 -0.41 -28.60 6.02
C GLN A 75 0.55 -29.77 5.73
N GLY A 76 1.65 -29.92 6.47
CA GLY A 76 2.63 -30.98 6.18
C GLY A 76 2.20 -32.40 6.52
N HIS A 77 1.05 -32.58 7.18
CA HIS A 77 0.45 -33.88 7.47
C HIS A 77 -0.13 -34.57 6.23
N GLN A 78 -0.39 -33.81 5.15
CA GLN A 78 -0.92 -34.35 3.90
C GLN A 78 0.12 -35.27 3.26
N GLN A 79 -0.23 -36.52 2.93
CA GLN A 79 0.72 -37.49 2.37
C GLN A 79 0.68 -37.56 0.83
N GLN A 80 -0.47 -37.24 0.23
CA GLN A 80 -0.65 -37.37 -1.22
C GLN A 80 -0.01 -36.20 -1.97
N PHE A 81 0.82 -36.51 -2.97
CA PHE A 81 1.53 -35.52 -3.77
C PHE A 81 0.59 -34.51 -4.45
N ILE A 82 -0.51 -34.99 -5.04
CA ILE A 82 -1.50 -34.13 -5.73
C ILE A 82 -2.11 -33.11 -4.77
N ILE A 83 -2.47 -33.54 -3.55
CA ILE A 83 -3.04 -32.65 -2.53
C ILE A 83 -2.02 -31.60 -2.10
N ARG A 84 -0.77 -32.02 -1.82
CA ARG A 84 0.33 -31.10 -1.49
C ARG A 84 0.52 -30.04 -2.57
N PHE A 85 0.55 -30.46 -3.84
CA PHE A 85 0.71 -29.57 -4.98
C PHE A 85 -0.43 -28.54 -5.07
N LEU A 86 -1.68 -28.99 -4.96
CA LEU A 86 -2.84 -28.09 -5.00
C LEU A 86 -2.84 -27.08 -3.84
N ILE A 87 -2.45 -27.50 -2.64
CA ILE A 87 -2.34 -26.61 -1.48
C ILE A 87 -1.25 -25.56 -1.72
N VAL A 88 -0.06 -25.97 -2.19
CA VAL A 88 1.03 -25.04 -2.51
C VAL A 88 0.59 -24.03 -3.58
N LEU A 89 -0.11 -24.49 -4.62
CA LEU A 89 -0.65 -23.64 -5.68
C LEU A 89 -1.62 -22.60 -5.10
N MET A 90 -2.60 -23.04 -4.31
CA MET A 90 -3.58 -22.16 -3.65
C MET A 90 -2.91 -21.11 -2.77
N ILE A 91 -1.93 -21.50 -1.94
CA ILE A 91 -1.21 -20.59 -1.07
C ILE A 91 -0.41 -19.57 -1.89
N LYS A 92 0.30 -20.00 -2.95
CA LYS A 92 1.04 -19.09 -3.84
C LYS A 92 0.11 -18.09 -4.52
N THR A 93 -1.04 -18.54 -5.00
CA THR A 93 -2.05 -17.66 -5.60
C THR A 93 -2.56 -16.64 -4.57
N ALA A 94 -2.87 -17.06 -3.35
CA ALA A 94 -3.29 -16.16 -2.28
C ALA A 94 -2.21 -15.10 -1.96
N ILE A 95 -0.93 -15.52 -1.92
CA ILE A 95 0.20 -14.60 -1.68
C ILE A 95 0.29 -13.54 -2.79
N ILE A 96 0.15 -13.95 -4.06
CA ILE A 96 0.18 -13.04 -5.20
C ILE A 96 -0.99 -12.04 -5.13
N LEU A 97 -2.20 -12.51 -4.80
CA LEU A 97 -3.39 -11.65 -4.68
C LEU A 97 -3.23 -10.58 -3.58
N VAL A 98 -2.67 -10.95 -2.43
CA VAL A 98 -2.38 -9.98 -1.36
C VAL A 98 -1.32 -8.97 -1.78
N GLY A 99 -0.29 -9.41 -2.51
CA GLY A 99 0.71 -8.50 -3.08
C GLY A 99 0.12 -7.49 -4.06
N LEU A 100 -0.75 -7.95 -4.97
CA LEU A 100 -1.48 -7.08 -5.90
C LEU A 100 -2.36 -6.07 -5.17
N TYR A 101 -3.04 -6.49 -4.09
CA TYR A 101 -3.83 -5.60 -3.26
C TYR A 101 -3.00 -4.49 -2.62
N PHE A 102 -1.81 -4.79 -2.08
CA PHE A 102 -0.94 -3.77 -1.52
C PHE A 102 -0.41 -2.79 -2.58
N ILE A 103 -0.05 -3.27 -3.76
CA ILE A 103 0.35 -2.42 -4.89
C ILE A 103 -0.81 -1.51 -5.29
N TYR A 104 -2.03 -2.04 -5.37
CA TYR A 104 -3.23 -1.26 -5.66
C TYR A 104 -3.46 -0.15 -4.62
N GLN A 105 -3.31 -0.45 -3.33
CA GLN A 105 -3.42 0.58 -2.29
C GLN A 105 -2.40 1.70 -2.47
N LEU A 106 -1.12 1.35 -2.69
CA LEU A 106 -0.07 2.34 -2.93
C LEU A 106 -0.38 3.21 -4.15
N PHE A 107 -0.88 2.59 -5.22
CA PHE A 107 -1.29 3.29 -6.44
C PHE A 107 -2.42 4.29 -6.16
N VAL A 108 -3.48 3.88 -5.47
CA VAL A 108 -4.60 4.75 -5.10
C VAL A 108 -4.12 5.93 -4.26
N PHE A 109 -3.30 5.70 -3.23
CA PHE A 109 -2.79 6.79 -2.38
C PHE A 109 -1.91 7.77 -3.15
N ASN A 110 -1.06 7.27 -4.06
CA ASN A 110 -0.23 8.14 -4.90
C ASN A 110 -1.06 8.96 -5.90
N GLN A 111 -2.12 8.37 -6.48
CA GLN A 111 -3.04 9.10 -7.36
C GLN A 111 -3.83 10.16 -6.61
N CYS A 112 -4.35 9.85 -5.41
CA CYS A 112 -4.98 10.84 -4.55
C CYS A 112 -4.03 11.99 -4.24
N ARG A 113 -2.76 11.71 -3.91
CA ARG A 113 -1.76 12.76 -3.67
C ARG A 113 -1.56 13.64 -4.90
N LYS A 114 -1.35 13.05 -6.08
CA LYS A 114 -1.19 13.81 -7.33
C LYS A 114 -2.40 14.68 -7.65
N TYR A 115 -3.61 14.15 -7.43
CA TYR A 115 -4.85 14.91 -7.60
C TYR A 115 -4.89 16.13 -6.67
N PHE A 116 -4.60 15.95 -5.38
CA PHE A 116 -4.58 17.08 -4.43
C PHE A 116 -3.45 18.07 -4.67
N ASP A 117 -2.27 17.61 -5.08
CA ASP A 117 -1.18 18.50 -5.49
C ASP A 117 -1.60 19.32 -6.72
N HIS A 118 -2.26 18.70 -7.71
CA HIS A 118 -2.75 19.41 -8.90
C HIS A 118 -3.85 20.42 -8.56
N VAL A 119 -4.86 20.04 -7.76
CA VAL A 119 -5.94 20.94 -7.34
C VAL A 119 -5.38 22.10 -6.50
N ARG A 120 -4.46 21.84 -5.56
CA ARG A 120 -3.81 22.92 -4.78
C ARG A 120 -3.03 23.87 -5.68
N ASN A 121 -2.34 23.36 -6.69
CA ASN A 121 -1.58 24.17 -7.61
C ASN A 121 -2.46 24.94 -8.61
N ALA A 122 -3.68 24.46 -8.88
CA ALA A 122 -4.69 25.15 -9.69
C ALA A 122 -5.50 26.18 -8.89
N ASP A 123 -5.71 25.94 -7.59
CA ASP A 123 -6.35 26.86 -6.65
C ASP A 123 -5.38 27.94 -6.12
N LEU A 124 -4.06 27.83 -6.40
CA LEU A 124 -3.14 28.95 -6.23
C LEU A 124 -3.53 30.03 -7.23
N PRO A 125 -3.93 31.24 -6.80
CA PRO A 125 -4.09 32.35 -7.71
C PRO A 125 -2.79 32.50 -8.49
N GLN A 126 -2.90 32.80 -9.78
CA GLN A 126 -1.79 33.20 -10.64
C GLN A 126 -1.15 34.56 -10.22
N ALA A 127 -1.16 34.89 -8.92
CA ALA A 127 -0.66 36.13 -8.33
C ALA A 127 0.25 35.72 -7.17
N PRO A 128 1.57 35.79 -7.36
CA PRO A 128 2.24 37.09 -7.38
C PRO A 128 3.37 37.20 -8.44
N GLN A 129 3.27 36.50 -9.58
CA GLN A 129 4.23 36.72 -10.67
C GLN A 129 3.92 37.99 -11.47
N GLU A 130 2.64 38.40 -11.55
CA GLU A 130 2.27 39.69 -12.17
C GLU A 130 2.61 40.89 -11.26
N GLU A 131 2.38 40.80 -9.94
CA GLU A 131 2.74 41.89 -9.02
C GLU A 131 4.27 42.09 -8.89
N ALA A 132 5.07 41.02 -8.97
CA ALA A 132 6.53 41.14 -8.98
C ALA A 132 7.06 41.75 -10.29
N MET A 133 6.41 41.45 -11.43
CA MET A 133 6.80 42.00 -12.73
C MET A 133 6.37 43.47 -12.87
N GLU A 134 5.23 43.88 -12.29
CA GLU A 134 4.82 45.29 -12.26
C GLU A 134 5.72 46.15 -11.37
N LEU A 135 6.16 45.63 -10.22
CA LEU A 135 7.09 46.34 -9.33
C LEU A 135 8.49 46.54 -9.96
N GLU A 136 8.98 45.58 -10.74
CA GLU A 136 10.26 45.71 -11.47
C GLU A 136 10.17 46.77 -12.58
N VAL A 137 9.04 46.85 -13.29
CA VAL A 137 8.81 47.84 -14.37
C VAL A 137 8.67 49.27 -13.83
N ILE A 138 8.17 49.45 -12.61
CA ILE A 138 8.05 50.78 -11.97
C ILE A 138 9.40 51.26 -11.44
N GLN A 139 10.26 50.35 -10.96
CA GLN A 139 11.58 50.70 -10.44
C GLN A 139 12.60 51.06 -11.53
N ASP A 140 12.47 50.51 -12.74
CA ASP A 140 13.34 50.84 -13.89
C ASP A 140 12.99 52.18 -14.58
N LYS A 141 11.82 52.76 -14.25
CA LYS A 141 11.30 54.01 -14.84
C LYS A 141 11.42 55.26 -13.95
N SER A 142 12.03 55.16 -12.76
CA SER A 142 12.32 56.30 -11.87
C SER A 142 13.78 56.68 -11.88
#